data_AF-A0A5E7ZNT7-F1
#
_entry.id   AF-A0A5E7ZNT7-F1
#
_cell.length_a   1.000
_cell.length_b   1.000
_cell.length_c   1.000
_cell.angle_alpha   90.00
_cell.angle_beta   90.00
_cell.angle_gamma   90.00
#
_symmetry.space_group_name_H-M   'P 1'
#
loop_
_entity.id
_entity.type
_entity.pdbx_description
1 polymer ?
#
loop_
_entity_poly.entity_id
_entity_poly.type
_entity_poly.pdbx_seq_one_letter_code
_entity_poly.pdbx_strand_id
1 'polypeptide(L)'
;MMPSVLQTWVNDLTMMQQTVLLTAVRGPDGVPKYGPTKMLLRWYRRCILLSAMDQAVLETPYEHGGGSFTGPSFAALYGSDWHEPMEEIVGAYLRELDAIPHHFQLHLLHAVEIVGYKHPDPDTRHFWAITYKRLVHDMHLWPETEEQLDRRLGDNREQWLERNDVATVD
;
A
#
# COMPACT_ATOMS: atom_id res chain seq x y z
N MET A 1 5.13 2.87 26.40
CA MET A 1 5.31 2.66 24.95
C MET A 1 5.66 4.01 24.33
N MET A 2 6.67 4.10 23.46
CA MET A 2 6.93 5.37 22.75
C MET A 2 5.81 5.63 21.75
N PRO A 3 5.32 6.88 21.59
CA PRO A 3 4.32 7.20 20.59
C PRO A 3 4.83 6.83 19.18
N SER A 4 4.02 6.09 18.43
CA SER A 4 4.28 5.74 17.04
C SER A 4 3.03 5.99 16.21
N VAL A 5 3.22 6.42 14.97
CA VAL A 5 2.13 6.50 13.98
C VAL A 5 1.92 5.18 13.27
N LEU A 6 2.75 4.16 13.47
CA LEU A 6 2.57 2.86 12.84
C LEU A 6 1.54 2.05 13.61
N GLN A 7 0.71 1.30 12.88
CA GLN A 7 -0.11 0.27 13.48
C GLN A 7 0.77 -0.85 14.03
N THR A 8 0.30 -1.51 15.09
CA THR A 8 1.13 -2.45 15.85
C THR A 8 1.61 -3.63 15.02
N TRP A 9 0.77 -4.13 14.11
CA TRP A 9 1.09 -5.28 13.24
C TRP A 9 2.28 -5.03 12.31
N VAL A 10 2.56 -3.77 11.97
CA VAL A 10 3.72 -3.41 11.14
C VAL A 10 5.03 -3.74 11.86
N ASN A 11 5.05 -3.66 13.20
CA ASN A 11 6.24 -3.96 14.00
C ASN A 11 6.58 -5.46 14.04
N ASP A 12 5.65 -6.32 13.65
CA ASP A 12 5.84 -7.78 13.60
C ASP A 12 6.46 -8.24 12.27
N LEU A 13 6.63 -7.32 11.30
CA LEU A 13 7.24 -7.59 9.99
C LEU A 13 8.77 -7.48 10.05
N THR A 14 9.46 -8.01 9.04
CA THR A 14 10.90 -7.80 8.83
C THR A 14 11.21 -6.31 8.64
N MET A 15 12.41 -5.87 9.00
CA MET A 15 12.81 -4.47 8.84
C MET A 15 12.76 -4.02 7.37
N MET A 16 13.08 -4.93 6.44
CA MET A 16 12.95 -4.67 5.00
C MET A 16 11.49 -4.47 4.56
N GLN A 17 10.56 -5.31 5.02
CA GLN A 17 9.13 -5.12 4.73
C GLN A 17 8.60 -3.80 5.34
N GLN A 18 8.98 -3.50 6.59
CA GLN A 18 8.66 -2.21 7.22
C GLN A 18 9.16 -1.04 6.36
N THR A 19 10.40 -1.11 5.87
CA THR A 19 10.98 -0.07 5.01
C THR A 19 10.17 0.12 3.73
N VAL A 20 9.81 -0.97 3.05
CA VAL A 20 8.99 -0.91 1.81
C VAL A 20 7.63 -0.28 2.06
N LEU A 21 6.97 -0.61 3.18
CA LEU A 21 5.71 0.03 3.54
C LEU A 21 5.88 1.55 3.73
N LEU A 22 6.96 1.98 4.41
CA LEU A 22 7.19 3.39 4.69
C LEU A 22 7.58 4.21 3.44
N THR A 23 8.31 3.63 2.49
CA THR A 23 8.71 4.34 1.26
C THR A 23 7.52 4.65 0.35
N ALA A 24 6.47 3.81 0.36
CA ALA A 24 5.25 4.02 -0.42
C ALA A 24 4.25 5.03 0.17
N VAL A 25 4.50 5.54 1.39
CA VAL A 25 3.55 6.44 2.10
C VAL A 25 3.33 7.75 1.35
N ARG A 26 4.35 8.29 0.69
CA ARG A 26 4.26 9.59 -0.01
C ARG A 26 3.78 9.38 -1.44
N GLY A 27 2.87 10.25 -1.88
CA GLY A 27 2.44 10.26 -3.28
C GLY A 27 3.50 10.90 -4.17
N PRO A 28 3.47 10.60 -5.48
CA PRO A 28 4.38 11.18 -6.44
C PRO A 28 4.07 12.67 -6.63
N ASP A 29 5.09 13.46 -6.98
CA ASP A 29 4.89 14.84 -7.42
C ASP A 29 4.34 14.87 -8.85
N GLY A 30 3.71 15.98 -9.22
CA GLY A 30 3.20 16.20 -10.59
C GLY A 30 1.82 15.59 -10.89
N VAL A 31 1.24 14.82 -9.96
CA VAL A 31 -0.13 14.27 -10.11
C VAL A 31 -1.20 15.15 -9.45
N PRO A 32 -2.46 15.11 -9.92
CA PRO A 32 -3.54 15.90 -9.34
C PRO A 32 -3.75 15.65 -7.83
N LYS A 33 -3.85 16.73 -7.05
CA LYS A 33 -4.07 16.66 -5.60
C LYS A 33 -5.35 15.92 -5.20
N TYR A 34 -6.35 15.76 -6.06
CA TYR A 34 -7.56 15.01 -5.74
C TYR A 34 -7.88 13.94 -6.80
N GLY A 35 -6.82 13.42 -7.46
CA GLY A 35 -6.93 12.32 -8.41
C GLY A 35 -6.95 10.93 -7.74
N PRO A 36 -7.10 9.87 -8.55
CA PRO A 36 -7.23 8.49 -8.07
C PRO A 36 -6.01 8.03 -7.26
N THR A 37 -4.79 8.45 -7.62
CA THR A 37 -3.56 8.15 -6.87
C THR A 37 -3.67 8.56 -5.40
N LYS A 38 -4.21 9.75 -5.11
CA LYS A 38 -4.36 10.19 -3.72
C LYS A 38 -5.46 9.42 -2.99
N MET A 39 -6.58 9.13 -3.66
CA MET A 39 -7.68 8.40 -3.02
C MET A 39 -7.26 6.97 -2.70
N LEU A 40 -6.50 6.32 -3.59
CA LEU A 40 -5.90 5.03 -3.32
C LEU A 40 -4.88 5.09 -2.17
N LEU A 41 -3.98 6.09 -2.19
CA LEU A 41 -2.97 6.26 -1.13
C LEU A 41 -3.55 6.60 0.24
N ARG A 42 -4.70 7.27 0.30
CA ARG A 42 -5.40 7.52 1.57
C ARG A 42 -5.79 6.21 2.23
N TRP A 43 -6.35 5.28 1.45
CA TRP A 43 -6.69 3.96 1.97
C TRP A 43 -5.43 3.18 2.37
N TYR A 44 -4.42 3.14 1.50
CA TYR A 44 -3.15 2.49 1.80
C TYR A 44 -2.53 2.96 3.12
N ARG A 45 -2.49 4.28 3.35
CA ARG A 45 -1.96 4.85 4.60
C ARG A 45 -2.78 4.45 5.80
N ARG A 46 -4.11 4.39 5.69
CA ARG A 46 -5.00 3.93 6.77
C ARG A 46 -4.78 2.47 7.15
N CYS A 47 -4.21 1.65 6.27
CA CYS A 47 -3.90 0.25 6.56
C CYS A 47 -2.61 0.07 7.38
N ILE A 48 -1.68 1.04 7.36
CA ILE A 48 -0.38 0.90 8.04
C ILE A 48 -0.11 1.97 9.09
N LEU A 49 -0.85 3.10 9.04
CA LEU A 49 -0.69 4.23 9.94
C LEU A 49 -1.94 4.43 10.82
N LEU A 50 -1.71 5.01 11.99
CA LEU A 50 -2.69 5.73 12.78
C LEU A 50 -2.92 7.13 12.19
N SER A 51 -4.14 7.64 12.32
CA SER A 51 -4.37 9.07 12.14
C SER A 51 -3.64 9.84 13.24
N ALA A 52 -2.70 10.72 12.86
CA ALA A 52 -1.98 11.53 13.82
C ALA A 52 -2.89 12.55 14.54
N MET A 53 -3.98 12.99 13.90
CA MET A 53 -4.95 13.93 14.48
C MET A 53 -5.91 13.23 15.45
N ASP A 54 -6.35 12.02 15.09
CA ASP A 54 -7.36 11.28 15.85
C ASP A 54 -6.74 10.28 16.84
N GLN A 55 -5.42 10.04 16.72
CA GLN A 55 -4.66 9.04 17.50
C GLN A 55 -5.27 7.64 17.45
N ALA A 56 -5.90 7.30 16.32
CA ALA A 56 -6.68 6.09 16.14
C ALA A 56 -6.42 5.47 14.75
N VAL A 57 -6.70 4.17 14.64
CA VAL A 57 -6.87 3.50 13.35
C VAL A 57 -8.19 3.97 12.76
N LEU A 58 -8.18 4.29 11.47
CA LEU A 58 -9.40 4.54 10.70
C LEU A 58 -9.66 3.29 9.86
N GLU A 59 -10.65 2.50 10.25
CA GLU A 59 -10.80 1.10 9.86
C GLU A 59 -11.40 0.93 8.46
N THR A 60 -11.97 1.98 7.90
CA THR A 60 -12.58 1.97 6.56
C THR A 60 -12.02 3.08 5.68
N PRO A 61 -12.08 2.98 4.34
CA PRO A 61 -11.58 4.03 3.44
C PRO A 61 -12.42 5.31 3.48
N TYR A 62 -13.64 5.29 4.03
CA TYR A 62 -14.56 6.42 4.03
C TYR A 62 -14.77 7.05 5.41
N GLU A 63 -14.23 6.44 6.49
CA GLU A 63 -14.36 6.99 7.85
C GLU A 63 -13.90 8.44 7.93
N HIS A 64 -14.64 9.28 8.66
CA HIS A 64 -14.26 10.67 8.88
C HIS A 64 -13.00 10.79 9.75
N GLY A 65 -12.28 11.92 9.63
CA GLY A 65 -11.00 12.14 10.32
C GLY A 65 -9.81 12.10 9.36
N GLY A 66 -8.59 11.99 9.90
CA GLY A 66 -7.34 11.79 9.15
C GLY A 66 -6.82 12.98 8.33
N GLY A 67 -7.54 14.10 8.35
CA GLY A 67 -7.16 15.32 7.64
C GLY A 67 -6.95 15.10 6.14
N SER A 68 -6.02 15.85 5.51
CA SER A 68 -5.76 15.65 4.08
C SER A 68 -5.00 14.35 3.78
N PHE A 69 -4.28 13.79 4.75
CA PHE A 69 -3.26 12.77 4.55
C PHE A 69 -3.81 11.34 4.65
N THR A 70 -4.50 11.04 5.74
CA THR A 70 -5.28 9.80 5.97
C THR A 70 -6.78 10.10 5.97
N GLY A 71 -7.23 11.15 5.30
CA GLY A 71 -8.66 11.45 5.12
C GLY A 71 -9.39 10.42 4.27
N PRO A 72 -10.72 10.55 4.13
CA PRO A 72 -11.52 9.58 3.40
C PRO A 72 -11.15 9.57 1.91
N SER A 73 -11.14 8.39 1.30
CA SER A 73 -10.91 8.18 -0.13
C SER A 73 -12.10 8.59 -0.99
N PHE A 74 -13.30 8.54 -0.43
CA PHE A 74 -14.55 8.97 -1.06
C PHE A 74 -15.58 9.31 0.03
N ALA A 75 -16.68 9.98 -0.36
CA ALA A 75 -17.77 10.26 0.55
C ALA A 75 -18.75 9.07 0.58
N ALA A 76 -19.09 8.58 1.77
CA ALA A 76 -20.06 7.51 1.96
C ALA A 76 -20.83 7.70 3.26
N LEU A 77 -21.93 6.95 3.41
CA LEU A 77 -22.65 6.84 4.67
C LEU A 77 -22.02 5.73 5.52
N TYR A 78 -22.21 5.83 6.84
CA TYR A 78 -21.76 4.78 7.75
C TYR A 78 -22.44 3.44 7.43
N GLY A 79 -21.64 2.37 7.34
CA GLY A 79 -22.13 1.03 6.98
C GLY A 79 -22.31 0.80 5.49
N SER A 80 -21.89 1.74 4.62
CA SER A 80 -21.82 1.50 3.18
C SER A 80 -20.78 0.41 2.86
N ASP A 81 -21.10 -0.41 1.87
CA ASP A 81 -20.10 -1.25 1.23
C ASP A 81 -19.07 -0.35 0.54
N TRP A 82 -17.80 -0.52 0.90
CA TRP A 82 -16.70 0.29 0.40
C TRP A 82 -15.92 -0.36 -0.73
N HIS A 83 -16.17 -1.65 -0.99
CA HIS A 83 -15.41 -2.41 -2.00
C HIS A 83 -15.63 -1.81 -3.39
N GLU A 84 -16.88 -1.67 -3.82
CA GLU A 84 -17.21 -1.14 -5.16
C GLU A 84 -16.62 0.27 -5.41
N PRO A 85 -16.81 1.29 -4.54
CA PRO A 85 -16.17 2.59 -4.74
C PRO A 85 -14.63 2.54 -4.77
N MET A 86 -14.01 1.68 -3.96
CA MET A 86 -12.57 1.51 -3.99
C MET A 86 -12.10 0.77 -5.25
N GLU A 87 -12.86 -0.19 -5.76
CA GLU A 87 -12.59 -0.86 -7.04
C GLU A 87 -12.63 0.13 -8.21
N GLU A 88 -13.57 1.09 -8.19
CA GLU A 88 -13.63 2.19 -9.14
C GLU A 88 -12.39 3.08 -9.06
N ILE A 89 -11.95 3.44 -7.84
CA ILE A 89 -10.72 4.22 -7.62
C ILE A 89 -9.50 3.47 -8.16
N VAL A 90 -9.38 2.16 -7.90
CA VAL A 90 -8.29 1.33 -8.45
C VAL A 90 -8.37 1.29 -9.98
N GLY A 91 -9.57 1.16 -10.55
CA GLY A 91 -9.77 1.21 -12.00
C GLY A 91 -9.36 2.54 -12.61
N ALA A 92 -9.66 3.66 -11.94
CA ALA A 92 -9.22 4.98 -12.36
C ALA A 92 -7.70 5.15 -12.25
N TYR A 93 -7.09 4.64 -11.17
CA TYR A 93 -5.64 4.63 -11.01
C TYR A 93 -4.93 3.88 -12.14
N LEU A 94 -5.40 2.67 -12.48
CA LEU A 94 -4.84 1.85 -13.56
C LEU A 94 -4.95 2.53 -14.94
N ARG A 95 -6.06 3.23 -15.22
CA ARG A 95 -6.21 3.98 -16.48
C ARG A 95 -5.24 5.16 -16.62
N GLU A 96 -4.67 5.61 -15.51
CA GLU A 96 -3.70 6.71 -15.47
C GLU A 96 -2.26 6.21 -15.26
N LEU A 97 -2.01 4.89 -15.22
CA LEU A 97 -0.74 4.33 -14.75
C LEU A 97 0.48 4.82 -15.53
N ASP A 98 0.37 4.98 -16.85
CA ASP A 98 1.44 5.49 -17.72
C ASP A 98 1.86 6.93 -17.38
N ALA A 99 0.98 7.70 -16.72
CA ALA A 99 1.28 9.06 -16.27
C ALA A 99 1.95 9.09 -14.88
N ILE A 100 2.03 7.95 -14.19
CA ILE A 100 2.57 7.85 -12.84
C ILE A 100 4.09 7.62 -12.90
N PRO A 101 4.90 8.33 -12.09
CA PRO A 101 6.32 8.04 -12.00
C PRO A 101 6.59 6.58 -11.66
N HIS A 102 7.31 5.89 -12.56
CA HIS A 102 7.52 4.45 -12.48
C HIS A 102 8.10 4.00 -11.12
N HIS A 103 9.05 4.76 -10.57
CA HIS A 103 9.65 4.45 -9.27
C HIS A 103 8.62 4.45 -8.12
N PHE A 104 7.70 5.42 -8.12
CA PHE A 104 6.60 5.44 -7.17
C PHE A 104 5.68 4.23 -7.36
N GLN A 105 5.33 3.91 -8.62
CA GLN A 105 4.48 2.75 -8.92
C GLN A 105 5.10 1.44 -8.40
N LEU A 106 6.41 1.24 -8.58
CA LEU A 106 7.10 0.06 -8.06
C LEU A 106 7.06 -0.01 -6.52
N HIS A 107 7.29 1.10 -5.83
CA HIS A 107 7.17 1.14 -4.36
C HIS A 107 5.75 0.82 -3.90
N LEU A 108 4.74 1.43 -4.52
CA LEU A 108 3.34 1.16 -4.18
C LEU A 108 2.99 -0.31 -4.44
N LEU A 109 3.40 -0.87 -5.59
CA LEU A 109 3.15 -2.27 -5.95
C LEU A 109 3.68 -3.23 -4.88
N HIS A 110 4.94 -3.07 -4.45
CA HIS A 110 5.54 -3.90 -3.40
C HIS A 110 4.93 -3.66 -2.02
N ALA A 111 4.49 -2.44 -1.74
CA ALA A 111 3.84 -2.16 -0.48
C ALA A 111 2.45 -2.81 -0.38
N VAL A 112 1.63 -2.74 -1.43
CA VAL A 112 0.30 -3.35 -1.43
C VAL A 112 0.35 -4.87 -1.51
N GLU A 113 1.42 -5.43 -2.06
CA GLU A 113 1.77 -6.85 -1.96
C GLU A 113 1.91 -7.28 -0.49
N ILE A 114 2.71 -6.54 0.30
CA ILE A 114 2.89 -6.81 1.74
C ILE A 114 1.55 -6.70 2.46
N VAL A 115 0.76 -5.63 2.23
CA VAL A 115 -0.56 -5.48 2.86
C VAL A 115 -1.49 -6.64 2.46
N GLY A 116 -1.48 -7.04 1.19
CA GLY A 116 -2.27 -8.15 0.65
C GLY A 116 -1.92 -9.53 1.21
N TYR A 117 -0.72 -9.72 1.75
CA TYR A 117 -0.33 -10.96 2.43
C TYR A 117 -0.42 -10.86 3.96
N LYS A 118 -0.02 -9.73 4.55
CA LYS A 118 0.31 -9.65 5.98
C LYS A 118 -0.69 -8.86 6.83
N HIS A 119 -1.57 -8.07 6.23
CA HIS A 119 -2.51 -7.26 7.02
C HIS A 119 -3.42 -8.14 7.89
N PRO A 120 -3.64 -7.82 9.18
CA PRO A 120 -4.39 -8.69 10.10
C PRO A 120 -5.86 -8.80 9.72
N ASP A 121 -6.49 -7.70 9.30
CA ASP A 121 -7.88 -7.68 8.85
C ASP A 121 -8.04 -8.42 7.50
N PRO A 122 -8.89 -9.46 7.43
CA PRO A 122 -9.03 -10.29 6.24
C PRO A 122 -9.63 -9.56 5.04
N ASP A 123 -10.55 -8.61 5.24
CA ASP A 123 -11.19 -7.88 4.14
C ASP A 123 -10.20 -6.92 3.48
N THR A 124 -9.46 -6.17 4.29
CA THR A 124 -8.35 -5.33 3.85
C THR A 124 -7.28 -6.16 3.13
N ARG A 125 -6.89 -7.30 3.70
CA ARG A 125 -5.92 -8.21 3.09
C ARG A 125 -6.41 -8.71 1.73
N HIS A 126 -7.68 -9.12 1.63
CA HIS A 126 -8.27 -9.58 0.38
C HIS A 126 -8.30 -8.49 -0.70
N PHE A 127 -8.76 -7.29 -0.33
CA PHE A 127 -8.80 -6.13 -1.24
C PHE A 127 -7.42 -5.80 -1.81
N TRP A 128 -6.39 -5.74 -0.95
CA TRP A 128 -5.03 -5.41 -1.40
C TRP A 128 -4.38 -6.55 -2.17
N ALA A 129 -4.69 -7.82 -1.87
CA ALA A 129 -4.24 -8.96 -2.66
C ALA A 129 -4.81 -8.93 -4.10
N ILE A 130 -6.08 -8.54 -4.27
CA ILE A 130 -6.68 -8.34 -5.59
C ILE A 130 -6.03 -7.14 -6.28
N THR A 131 -5.86 -6.02 -5.57
CA THR A 131 -5.24 -4.81 -6.12
C THR A 131 -3.80 -5.07 -6.60
N TYR A 132 -2.99 -5.76 -5.80
CA TYR A 132 -1.64 -6.20 -6.17
C TYR A 132 -1.63 -7.00 -7.47
N LYS A 133 -2.49 -8.03 -7.59
CA LYS A 133 -2.59 -8.85 -8.81
C LYS A 133 -2.97 -8.00 -10.03
N ARG A 134 -3.87 -7.04 -9.87
CA ARG A 134 -4.25 -6.12 -10.95
C ARG A 134 -3.06 -5.27 -11.41
N LEU A 135 -2.29 -4.69 -10.47
CA LEU A 135 -1.10 -3.88 -10.80
C LEU A 135 -0.02 -4.71 -11.51
N VAL A 136 0.23 -5.94 -11.03
CA VAL A 136 1.21 -6.85 -11.63
C VAL A 136 0.81 -7.27 -13.04
N HIS A 137 -0.46 -7.63 -13.26
CA HIS A 137 -0.95 -8.02 -14.57
C HIS A 137 -0.98 -6.85 -15.56
N ASP A 138 -1.25 -5.63 -15.10
CA ASP A 138 -1.18 -4.42 -15.94
C ASP A 138 0.24 -4.18 -16.47
N MET A 139 1.25 -4.52 -15.65
CA MET A 139 2.66 -4.55 -16.04
C MET A 139 3.06 -5.80 -16.86
N HIS A 140 2.13 -6.70 -17.17
CA HIS A 140 2.35 -7.97 -17.88
C HIS A 140 3.34 -8.91 -17.17
N LEU A 141 3.33 -8.91 -15.83
CA LEU A 141 4.17 -9.75 -14.99
C LEU A 141 3.34 -10.87 -14.31
N TRP A 142 4.03 -11.77 -13.61
CA TRP A 142 3.41 -12.78 -12.74
C TRP A 142 3.52 -12.37 -11.27
N PRO A 143 2.46 -12.54 -10.46
CA PRO A 143 2.50 -12.21 -9.04
C PRO A 143 3.42 -13.19 -8.29
N GLU A 144 4.20 -12.63 -7.39
CA GLU A 144 5.05 -13.36 -6.47
C GLU A 144 4.20 -14.00 -5.36
N THR A 145 4.59 -15.18 -4.87
CA THR A 145 3.95 -15.82 -3.71
C THR A 145 4.39 -15.17 -2.40
N GLU A 146 3.66 -15.43 -1.31
CA GLU A 146 4.05 -14.91 0.01
C GLU A 146 5.45 -15.38 0.43
N GLU A 147 5.81 -16.64 0.15
CA GLU A 147 7.11 -17.19 0.49
C GLU A 147 8.24 -16.54 -0.31
N GLN A 148 7.96 -16.20 -1.57
CA GLN A 148 8.92 -15.51 -2.43
C GLN A 148 9.10 -14.04 -1.98
N LEU A 149 8.02 -13.36 -1.58
CA LEU A 149 8.07 -12.04 -0.95
C LEU A 149 8.91 -12.07 0.33
N ASP A 150 8.64 -13.01 1.23
CA ASP A 150 9.35 -13.15 2.50
C ASP A 150 10.83 -13.46 2.30
N ARG A 151 11.17 -14.22 1.25
CA ARG A 151 12.56 -14.46 0.86
C ARG A 151 13.23 -13.20 0.32
N ARG A 152 12.56 -12.43 -0.55
CA ARG A 152 13.11 -11.23 -1.19
C ARG A 152 13.24 -10.04 -0.23
N LEU A 153 12.27 -9.87 0.67
CA LEU A 153 12.19 -8.80 1.66
C LEU A 153 12.43 -9.29 3.09
N GLY A 154 13.16 -10.40 3.24
CA GLY A 154 13.63 -10.87 4.54
C GLY A 154 14.85 -10.08 5.01
N ASP A 155 15.13 -10.06 6.32
CA ASP A 155 16.32 -9.38 6.88
C ASP A 155 17.63 -10.18 6.65
N ASN A 156 17.74 -10.85 5.50
CA ASN A 156 18.88 -11.67 5.11
C ASN A 156 19.49 -11.17 3.80
N ARG A 157 20.75 -10.70 3.88
CA ARG A 157 21.47 -10.12 2.73
C ARG A 157 21.69 -11.10 1.58
N GLU A 158 22.00 -12.35 1.88
CA GLU A 158 22.26 -13.37 0.84
C GLU A 158 20.99 -13.61 0.03
N GLN A 159 19.85 -13.80 0.69
CA GLN A 159 18.55 -13.98 0.05
C GLN A 159 18.16 -12.76 -0.79
N TRP A 160 18.38 -11.55 -0.28
CA TRP A 160 18.14 -10.32 -1.02
C TRP A 160 18.97 -10.23 -2.31
N LEU A 161 20.22 -10.68 -2.29
CA LEU A 161 21.12 -10.65 -3.46
C LEU A 161 20.80 -11.71 -4.53
N GLU A 162 20.02 -12.75 -4.22
CA GLU A 162 19.79 -13.90 -5.14
C GLU A 162 19.21 -13.52 -6.50
N ARG A 163 18.45 -12.43 -6.56
CA ARG A 163 17.76 -11.96 -7.77
C ARG A 163 18.22 -10.58 -8.22
N ASN A 164 19.23 -10.00 -7.58
CA ASN A 164 19.74 -8.69 -7.96
C ASN A 164 20.51 -8.76 -9.27
N ASP A 165 20.36 -7.72 -10.09
CA ASP A 165 21.18 -7.56 -11.27
C ASP A 165 22.62 -7.22 -10.85
N VAL A 166 23.60 -7.79 -11.56
CA VAL A 166 25.03 -7.59 -11.29
C VAL A 166 25.45 -6.12 -11.30
N ALA A 167 24.71 -5.25 -12.01
CA ALA A 167 24.95 -3.81 -12.05
C ALA A 167 24.56 -3.08 -10.75
N THR A 168 23.82 -3.74 -9.86
CA THR A 168 23.25 -3.15 -8.61
C THR A 168 23.81 -3.78 -7.33
N VAL A 169 24.82 -4.64 -7.45
CA VAL A 169 25.49 -5.26 -6.30
C VAL A 169 26.62 -4.32 -5.85
N ASP A 170 26.48 -3.77 -4.63
CA ASP A 170 27.53 -3.01 -3.93
C ASP A 170 28.72 -3.88 -3.50
#